data_AF-A0A974P1J5-F1
#
_entry.id   AF-A0A974P1J5-F1
#
_cell.length_a   1.000
_cell.length_b   1.000
_cell.length_c   1.000
_cell.angle_alpha   90.00
_cell.angle_beta   90.00
_cell.angle_gamma   90.00
#
_symmetry.space_group_name_H-M   'P 1'
#
loop_
_entity.id
_entity.type
_entity.pdbx_description
1 polymer ?
#
loop_
_entity_poly.entity_id
_entity_poly.type
_entity_poly.pdbx_seq_one_letter_code
_entity_poly.pdbx_strand_id
1 'polypeptide(L)'
;MPDGISSRIRADVNTAYATDFSDATLRGAKMNGAKMKSAKFTSALLEAADFTSANLENADFTNAVMSGVQLMGSTTHEAIMDRVVHAPSAEALARRPALLDSWPAIRSGA
;
A
#
# COMPACT_ATOMS: atom_id res chain seq x y z
N MET A 1 -14.38 -37.85 -4.91
CA MET A 1 -14.90 -36.62 -5.52
C MET A 1 -13.98 -35.49 -5.08
N PRO A 2 -13.40 -34.67 -5.98
CA PRO A 2 -12.49 -33.60 -5.58
C PRO A 2 -13.27 -32.32 -5.28
N ASP A 3 -13.25 -31.95 -4.01
CA ASP A 3 -13.83 -30.75 -3.41
C ASP A 3 -13.01 -29.49 -3.77
N GLY A 4 -13.30 -28.96 -4.95
CA GLY A 4 -13.87 -27.62 -5.16
C GLY A 4 -13.15 -26.33 -4.71
N ILE A 5 -12.20 -26.28 -3.76
CA ILE A 5 -11.69 -24.96 -3.29
C ILE A 5 -10.22 -24.94 -2.84
N SER A 6 -9.48 -26.01 -3.05
CA SER A 6 -8.03 -26.02 -2.79
C SER A 6 -7.20 -25.58 -4.00
N SER A 7 -7.69 -24.62 -4.80
CA SER A 7 -6.80 -23.85 -5.67
C SER A 7 -5.96 -22.95 -4.78
N ARG A 8 -4.98 -23.57 -4.12
CA ARG A 8 -3.82 -22.92 -3.54
C ARG A 8 -3.37 -21.91 -4.57
N ILE A 9 -3.63 -20.63 -4.32
CA ILE A 9 -2.98 -19.54 -5.03
C ILE A 9 -1.50 -19.71 -4.67
N ARG A 10 -0.82 -20.60 -5.39
CA ARG A 10 0.62 -20.62 -5.58
C ARG A 10 0.91 -19.66 -6.72
N ALA A 11 0.43 -18.42 -6.62
CA ALA A 11 1.27 -17.35 -7.13
C ALA A 11 2.39 -17.32 -6.10
N ASP A 12 3.57 -17.82 -6.45
CA ASP A 12 4.76 -17.49 -5.68
C ASP A 12 4.67 -15.97 -5.46
N VAL A 13 4.59 -15.51 -4.21
CA VAL A 13 4.43 -14.07 -3.89
C VAL A 13 5.52 -13.20 -4.54
N ASN A 14 6.58 -13.85 -5.04
CA ASN A 14 7.68 -13.28 -5.79
C ASN A 14 7.41 -13.12 -7.31
N THR A 15 6.33 -13.66 -7.86
CA THR A 15 5.96 -13.64 -9.28
C THR A 15 4.44 -13.61 -9.43
N ALA A 16 3.87 -12.41 -9.35
CA ALA A 16 2.43 -12.16 -9.39
C ALA A 16 2.12 -11.17 -10.53
N TYR A 17 2.32 -11.63 -11.78
CA TYR A 17 1.95 -10.87 -12.96
C TYR A 17 0.43 -10.76 -13.07
N ALA A 18 -0.08 -9.55 -13.25
CA ALA A 18 -1.52 -9.29 -13.42
C ALA A 18 -2.42 -9.95 -12.36
N THR A 19 -1.91 -10.13 -11.14
CA THR A 19 -2.64 -10.77 -10.05
C THR A 19 -3.53 -9.77 -9.34
N ASP A 20 -4.71 -10.24 -8.94
CA ASP A 20 -5.68 -9.43 -8.22
C ASP A 20 -5.52 -9.61 -6.71
N PHE A 21 -5.07 -8.54 -6.05
CA PHE A 21 -5.00 -8.38 -4.60
C PHE A 21 -5.96 -7.27 -4.12
N SER A 22 -7.01 -6.98 -4.88
CA SER A 22 -8.01 -6.00 -4.47
C SER A 22 -8.65 -6.41 -3.15
N ASP A 23 -8.81 -5.45 -2.24
CA ASP A 23 -9.31 -5.64 -0.87
C ASP A 23 -8.48 -6.62 0.00
N ALA A 24 -7.28 -7.02 -0.46
CA ALA A 24 -6.44 -7.93 0.29
C ALA A 24 -5.80 -7.24 1.51
N THR A 25 -5.63 -8.00 2.59
CA THR A 25 -4.85 -7.57 3.76
C THR A 25 -3.43 -8.12 3.66
N LEU A 26 -2.47 -7.25 3.33
CA LEU A 26 -1.05 -7.57 3.15
C LEU A 26 -0.17 -6.77 4.13
N ARG A 27 -0.69 -6.52 5.33
CA ARG A 27 0.05 -5.79 6.38
C ARG A 27 1.34 -6.52 6.73
N GLY A 28 2.48 -5.84 6.66
CA GLY A 28 3.80 -6.41 6.94
C GLY A 28 4.25 -7.47 5.92
N ALA A 29 3.58 -7.59 4.77
CA ALA A 29 3.94 -8.58 3.76
C ALA A 29 5.35 -8.30 3.19
N LYS A 30 6.17 -9.34 3.11
CA LYS A 30 7.53 -9.27 2.55
C LYS A 30 7.49 -9.69 1.09
N MET A 31 7.67 -8.71 0.21
CA MET A 31 7.58 -8.82 -1.24
C MET A 31 8.81 -8.18 -1.92
N ASN A 32 9.95 -8.21 -1.23
CA ASN A 32 11.21 -7.71 -1.72
C ASN A 32 11.65 -8.48 -2.99
N GLY A 33 11.96 -7.77 -4.07
CA GLY A 33 12.36 -8.36 -5.35
C GLY A 33 11.22 -8.99 -6.17
N ALA A 34 9.97 -8.85 -5.73
CA ALA A 34 8.84 -9.49 -6.37
C ALA A 34 8.53 -8.91 -7.75
N LYS A 35 8.18 -9.78 -8.70
CA LYS A 35 7.76 -9.41 -10.05
C LYS A 35 6.24 -9.30 -10.10
N MET A 36 5.71 -8.10 -9.96
CA MET A 36 4.28 -7.79 -9.83
C MET A 36 3.79 -6.78 -10.87
N LYS A 37 4.32 -6.90 -12.09
CA LYS A 37 3.90 -6.05 -13.21
C LYS A 37 2.40 -6.25 -13.47
N SER A 38 1.67 -5.14 -13.60
CA SER A 38 0.22 -5.08 -13.83
C SER A 38 -0.65 -5.65 -12.69
N ALA A 39 -0.10 -5.85 -11.50
CA ALA A 39 -0.88 -6.32 -10.35
C ALA A 39 -1.89 -5.27 -9.86
N LYS A 40 -3.02 -5.73 -9.33
CA LYS A 40 -4.07 -4.87 -8.75
C LYS A 40 -4.05 -4.96 -7.24
N PHE A 41 -3.93 -3.82 -6.58
CA PHE A 41 -3.96 -3.62 -5.14
C PHE A 41 -5.07 -2.64 -4.74
N THR A 42 -6.13 -2.54 -5.55
CA THR A 42 -7.22 -1.59 -5.33
C THR A 42 -7.83 -1.83 -3.94
N SER A 43 -7.92 -0.78 -3.12
CA SER A 43 -8.40 -0.86 -1.72
C SER A 43 -7.62 -1.81 -0.79
N ALA A 44 -6.42 -2.27 -1.18
CA ALA A 44 -5.64 -3.19 -0.36
C ALA A 44 -5.03 -2.51 0.87
N LEU A 45 -4.87 -3.27 1.96
CA LEU A 45 -4.18 -2.83 3.18
C LEU A 45 -2.72 -3.27 3.13
N LEU A 46 -1.83 -2.35 2.77
CA LEU A 46 -0.39 -2.58 2.59
C LEU A 46 0.45 -2.06 3.76
N GLU A 47 -0.13 -1.82 4.94
CA GLU A 47 0.59 -1.17 6.04
C GLU A 47 1.88 -1.91 6.42
N ALA A 48 3.00 -1.20 6.44
CA ALA A 48 4.35 -1.74 6.68
C ALA A 48 4.79 -2.87 5.71
N ALA A 49 4.17 -2.98 4.53
CA ALA A 49 4.61 -3.94 3.51
C ALA A 49 5.97 -3.55 2.92
N ASP A 50 6.77 -4.55 2.56
CA ASP A 50 8.10 -4.37 1.97
C ASP A 50 8.10 -4.78 0.50
N PHE A 51 8.19 -3.80 -0.39
CA PHE A 51 8.32 -3.96 -1.85
C PHE A 51 9.71 -3.53 -2.35
N THR A 52 10.74 -3.57 -1.49
CA THR A 52 12.10 -3.17 -1.87
C THR A 52 12.58 -3.95 -3.10
N SER A 53 13.05 -3.25 -4.12
CA SER A 53 13.48 -3.84 -5.41
C SER A 53 12.39 -4.62 -6.18
N ALA A 54 11.10 -4.45 -5.86
CA ALA A 54 10.01 -5.09 -6.58
C ALA A 54 9.74 -4.41 -7.94
N ASN A 55 9.27 -5.18 -8.92
CA ASN A 55 8.74 -4.64 -10.16
C ASN A 55 7.22 -4.48 -10.07
N LEU A 56 6.76 -3.23 -9.95
CA LEU A 56 5.36 -2.81 -9.83
C LEU A 56 4.94 -1.97 -11.06
N GLU A 57 5.58 -2.19 -12.21
CA GLU A 57 5.23 -1.49 -13.44
C GLU A 57 3.75 -1.74 -13.79
N ASN A 58 3.01 -0.71 -14.19
CA ASN A 58 1.57 -0.79 -14.48
C ASN A 58 0.69 -1.32 -13.34
N ALA A 59 1.19 -1.36 -12.09
CA ALA A 59 0.39 -1.81 -10.95
C ALA A 59 -0.64 -0.75 -10.52
N ASP A 60 -1.81 -1.19 -10.04
CA ASP A 60 -2.89 -0.31 -9.62
C ASP A 60 -3.05 -0.32 -8.09
N PHE A 61 -2.77 0.79 -7.43
CA PHE A 61 -2.91 0.99 -5.98
C PHE A 61 -4.09 1.90 -5.63
N THR A 62 -5.09 2.04 -6.49
CA THR A 62 -6.21 2.97 -6.28
C THR A 62 -6.91 2.69 -4.94
N ASN A 63 -7.08 3.72 -4.10
CA ASN A 63 -7.63 3.62 -2.74
C ASN A 63 -6.85 2.71 -1.76
N ALA A 64 -5.64 2.25 -2.09
CA ALA A 64 -4.85 1.40 -1.20
C ALA A 64 -4.34 2.17 0.03
N VAL A 65 -4.16 1.47 1.15
CA VAL A 65 -3.53 2.01 2.36
C VAL A 65 -2.06 1.61 2.39
N MET A 66 -1.17 2.57 2.12
CA MET A 66 0.28 2.36 1.99
C MET A 66 1.09 2.96 3.14
N SER A 67 0.54 2.98 4.35
CA SER A 67 1.22 3.53 5.54
C SER A 67 2.47 2.72 5.88
N GLY A 68 3.65 3.35 5.86
CA GLY A 68 4.92 2.70 6.23
C GLY A 68 5.46 1.70 5.20
N VAL A 69 4.94 1.69 3.97
CA VAL A 69 5.40 0.81 2.90
C VAL A 69 6.84 1.15 2.48
N GLN A 70 7.68 0.12 2.29
CA GLN A 70 9.03 0.27 1.73
C GLN A 70 8.99 0.05 0.21
N LEU A 71 9.38 1.05 -0.58
CA LEU A 71 9.44 1.00 -2.05
C LEU A 71 10.86 1.22 -2.60
N MET A 72 11.89 1.15 -1.75
CA MET A 72 13.25 1.49 -2.14
C MET A 72 13.74 0.61 -3.30
N GLY A 73 14.19 1.24 -4.40
CA GLY A 73 14.66 0.52 -5.58
C GLY A 73 13.57 -0.25 -6.35
N SER A 74 12.29 -0.11 -5.99
CA SER A 74 11.18 -0.69 -6.77
C SER A 74 10.95 0.09 -8.06
N THR A 75 10.45 -0.57 -9.10
CA THR A 75 10.06 0.09 -10.36
C THR A 75 8.54 0.27 -10.39
N THR A 76 8.08 1.52 -10.36
CA THR A 76 6.64 1.87 -10.37
C THR A 76 6.25 2.64 -11.65
N HIS A 77 6.91 2.35 -12.78
CA HIS A 77 6.59 3.00 -14.05
C HIS A 77 5.13 2.74 -14.44
N GLU A 78 4.38 3.79 -14.76
CA GLU A 78 2.95 3.73 -15.08
C GLU A 78 2.07 3.14 -13.97
N ALA A 79 2.59 3.05 -12.73
CA ALA A 79 1.77 2.62 -11.60
C ALA A 79 0.72 3.68 -11.27
N ILE A 80 -0.50 3.23 -11.01
CA ILE A 80 -1.63 4.08 -10.64
C ILE A 80 -1.64 4.19 -9.12
N MET A 81 -1.53 5.42 -8.59
CA MET A 81 -1.57 5.71 -7.15
C MET A 81 -2.67 6.74 -6.84
N ASP A 82 -3.85 6.56 -7.43
CA ASP A 82 -4.98 7.44 -7.18
C ASP A 82 -5.56 7.24 -5.77
N ARG A 83 -5.77 8.33 -5.04
CA ARG A 83 -6.41 8.32 -3.71
C ARG A 83 -5.76 7.37 -2.69
N VAL A 84 -4.47 7.11 -2.82
CA VAL A 84 -3.72 6.29 -1.86
C VAL A 84 -3.70 6.96 -0.49
N VAL A 85 -4.07 6.19 0.54
CA VAL A 85 -3.97 6.64 1.92
C VAL A 85 -2.56 6.30 2.42
N HIS A 86 -1.79 7.33 2.73
CA HIS A 86 -0.45 7.20 3.29
C HIS A 86 -0.44 7.75 4.72
N ALA A 87 0.52 7.29 5.52
CA ALA A 87 0.77 7.91 6.81
C ALA A 87 1.04 9.41 6.61
N PRO A 88 0.54 10.28 7.50
CA PRO A 88 0.86 11.70 7.40
C PRO A 88 2.38 11.89 7.39
N SER A 89 2.88 12.66 6.44
CA SER A 89 4.31 12.93 6.32
C SER A 89 4.86 13.61 7.59
N ALA A 90 6.16 13.48 7.84
CA ALA A 90 6.81 14.15 8.96
C ALA A 90 6.57 15.67 8.94
N GLU A 91 6.58 16.31 7.76
CA GLU A 91 6.14 17.70 7.58
C GLU A 91 4.68 17.95 8.00
N ALA A 92 3.74 17.07 7.65
CA ALA A 92 2.33 17.22 8.03
C ALA A 92 2.16 17.10 9.56
N LEU A 93 2.91 16.20 10.19
CA LEU A 93 2.98 16.07 11.65
C LEU A 93 3.68 17.26 12.32
N ALA A 94 4.72 17.82 11.71
CA ALA A 94 5.44 19.00 12.21
C ALA A 94 4.58 20.27 12.17
N ARG A 95 3.57 20.32 11.29
CA ARG A 95 2.58 21.40 11.22
C ARG A 95 1.43 21.25 12.24
N ARG A 96 1.36 20.12 12.96
CA ARG A 96 0.31 19.83 13.95
C ARG A 96 0.20 20.87 15.08
N PRO A 97 1.29 21.41 15.65
CA PRO A 97 1.21 22.46 16.68
C PRO A 97 0.56 23.73 16.12
N ALA A 98 1.00 24.20 14.94
CA ALA A 98 0.47 25.41 14.31
C ALA A 98 -1.02 25.27 13.94
N LEU A 99 -1.46 24.07 13.57
CA LEU A 99 -2.88 23.77 13.28
C LEU A 99 -3.74 23.76 14.55
N LEU A 100 -3.21 23.25 15.67
CA LEU A 100 -3.89 23.27 16.96
C LEU A 100 -4.02 24.70 17.51
N ASP A 101 -2.97 25.51 17.37
CA ASP A 101 -2.95 26.91 17.82
C ASP A 101 -3.93 27.79 17.03
N SER A 102 -4.20 27.42 15.77
CA SER A 102 -5.10 28.15 14.86
C SER A 102 -6.57 27.75 15.02
N TRP A 103 -6.89 26.73 15.84
CA TRP A 103 -8.24 26.16 15.93
C TRP A 103 -9.06 26.82 17.08
N PRO A 104 -10.11 27.60 16.77
CA PRO A 104 -10.85 28.35 17.79
C PRO A 104 -11.55 27.46 18.82
N ALA A 105 -11.99 26.26 18.42
CA ALA A 105 -12.74 25.33 19.29
C ALA A 105 -11.86 24.59 20.33
N ILE A 106 -10.52 24.59 20.20
CA ILE A 106 -9.63 23.92 21.15
C ILE A 106 -9.18 24.90 22.26
N ARG A 107 -9.15 26.20 21.97
CA ARG A 107 -8.73 27.25 22.92
C ARG A 107 -9.70 27.49 24.08
N SER A 108 -10.98 27.05 23.99
CA SER A 108 -11.98 27.34 25.03
C SER A 108 -12.11 26.26 26.11
N GLY A 109 -11.18 25.30 26.18
CA GLY A 109 -11.23 24.17 27.12
C GLY A 109 -10.07 24.11 28.13
N ALA A 110 -9.43 25.23 28.45
CA ALA A 110 -8.37 25.32 29.47
C ALA A 110 -8.74 26.33 30.57
#